data_AF-R0B007-F1
#
_entry.id   AF-R0B007-F1
#
_cell.length_a   1.000
_cell.length_b   1.000
_cell.length_c   1.000
_cell.angle_alpha   90.00
_cell.angle_beta   90.00
_cell.angle_gamma   90.00
#
_symmetry.space_group_name_H-M   'P 1'
#
loop_
_entity.id
_entity.type
_entity.pdbx_description
1 polymer ?
#
loop_
_entity_poly.entity_id
_entity_poly.type
_entity_poly.pdbx_seq_one_letter_code
_entity_poly.pdbx_strand_id
1 'polypeptide(L)'
;MNHDLMRGIKGGQPFYLMEQTPSVTNWLPYNALKRPGGMGLLIWQAVAHGGDSVLFFQMRRSIGACEKYHGALMDHAGHEHTRVFREMQALGAQLAALSDAALGARTAAKAAIVVDWDNWWALEYSAGPSCELKYLDEVERYYQPFFELNIPVDIVSVEDDLEEYKIVVAKDQIISGVMHVIQNMYNPRLFVFVEV
;
A
#
# COMPACT_ATOMS: atom_id res chain seq x y z
N MET A 1 0.31 1.81 4.52
CA MET A 1 -0.56 2.67 3.70
C MET A 1 -0.78 2.13 2.29
N ASN A 2 0.23 2.06 1.40
CA ASN A 2 0.00 1.68 -0.01
C ASN A 2 -0.69 0.32 -0.22
N HIS A 3 -0.35 -0.71 0.55
CA HIS A 3 -1.07 -1.99 0.48
C HIS A 3 -2.53 -1.88 0.97
N ASP A 4 -2.80 -1.08 2.00
CA ASP A 4 -4.17 -0.83 2.44
C ASP A 4 -4.98 -0.07 1.39
N LEU A 5 -4.35 0.87 0.67
CA LEU A 5 -4.97 1.57 -0.45
C LEU A 5 -5.37 0.56 -1.55
N MET A 6 -4.46 -0.35 -1.91
CA MET A 6 -4.75 -1.38 -2.92
C MET A 6 -5.88 -2.33 -2.48
N ARG A 7 -5.92 -2.72 -1.20
CA ARG A 7 -7.01 -3.49 -0.61
C ARG A 7 -8.34 -2.72 -0.64
N GLY A 8 -8.29 -1.41 -0.40
CA GLY A 8 -9.44 -0.50 -0.38
C GLY A 8 -10.18 -0.38 -1.71
N ILE A 9 -9.48 -0.42 -2.85
CA ILE A 9 -10.05 -0.22 -4.20
C ILE A 9 -11.27 -1.12 -4.49
N LYS A 10 -11.32 -2.32 -3.90
CA LYS A 10 -12.44 -3.26 -4.07
C LYS A 10 -13.11 -3.60 -2.75
N GLY A 11 -13.26 -2.60 -1.88
CA GLY A 11 -14.00 -2.70 -0.62
C GLY A 11 -13.47 -3.82 0.26
N GLY A 12 -12.14 -3.96 0.37
CA GLY A 12 -11.51 -4.94 1.26
C GLY A 12 -11.21 -6.32 0.66
N GLN A 13 -11.42 -6.53 -0.64
CA GLN A 13 -11.00 -7.77 -1.31
C GLN A 13 -9.47 -7.91 -1.31
N PRO A 14 -8.91 -9.13 -1.13
CA PRO A 14 -7.49 -9.36 -1.32
C PRO A 14 -7.03 -8.96 -2.72
N PHE A 15 -5.77 -8.55 -2.81
CA PHE A 15 -5.16 -8.08 -4.05
C PHE A 15 -3.95 -8.93 -4.41
N TYR A 16 -3.49 -8.78 -5.65
CA TYR A 16 -2.27 -9.41 -6.13
C TYR A 16 -1.12 -8.41 -6.06
N LEU A 17 -0.08 -8.70 -5.27
CA LEU A 17 1.19 -7.99 -5.40
C LEU A 17 1.88 -8.52 -6.67
N MET A 18 1.67 -7.81 -7.78
CA MET A 18 2.16 -8.22 -9.10
C MET A 18 3.65 -7.99 -9.27
N GLU A 19 4.18 -6.89 -8.75
CA GLU A 19 5.58 -6.53 -8.94
C GLU A 19 6.22 -5.96 -7.69
N GLN A 20 7.40 -6.49 -7.40
CA GLN A 20 8.42 -5.88 -6.56
C GLN A 20 9.78 -6.44 -7.01
N THR A 21 10.86 -5.70 -6.76
CA THR A 21 12.21 -6.22 -7.02
C THR A 21 12.63 -7.21 -5.93
N PRO A 22 13.29 -8.34 -6.24
CA PRO A 22 13.85 -9.23 -5.22
C PRO A 22 15.14 -8.70 -4.58
N SER A 23 15.74 -7.64 -5.13
CA SER A 23 17.03 -7.12 -4.64
C SER A 23 17.20 -5.61 -4.81
N VAL A 24 17.64 -5.16 -5.97
CA VAL A 24 17.92 -3.76 -6.33
C VAL A 24 16.96 -3.27 -7.38
N THR A 25 16.93 -1.95 -7.48
CA THR A 25 16.21 -1.17 -8.46
C THR A 25 17.20 -0.67 -9.53
N ASN A 26 16.74 -0.10 -10.64
CA ASN A 26 17.58 0.59 -11.64
C ASN A 26 17.19 2.06 -11.91
N TRP A 27 16.11 2.58 -11.31
CA TRP A 27 15.50 3.89 -11.61
C TRP A 27 15.55 4.86 -10.43
N LEU A 28 15.98 4.44 -9.24
CA LEU A 28 16.23 5.37 -8.14
C LEU A 28 17.57 6.09 -8.33
N PRO A 29 17.74 7.31 -7.78
CA PRO A 29 19.05 7.98 -7.74
C PRO A 29 20.14 7.12 -7.09
N TYR A 30 19.76 6.34 -6.07
CA TYR A 30 20.62 5.39 -5.38
C TYR A 30 19.92 4.04 -5.25
N ASN A 31 20.37 3.07 -6.06
CA ASN A 31 19.79 1.74 -6.12
C ASN A 31 20.37 0.85 -5.01
N ALA A 32 19.98 1.12 -3.77
CA ALA A 32 20.47 0.39 -2.60
C ALA A 32 20.06 -1.09 -2.64
N LEU A 33 21.01 -1.98 -2.36
CA LEU A 33 20.73 -3.40 -2.21
C LEU A 33 19.93 -3.64 -0.93
N LYS A 34 18.80 -4.36 -1.05
CA LYS A 34 18.06 -4.86 0.11
C LYS A 34 19.00 -5.60 1.07
N ARG A 35 18.93 -5.27 2.36
CA ARG A 35 19.68 -5.95 3.42
C ARG A 35 19.22 -7.42 3.53
N PRO A 36 20.07 -8.34 4.03
CA PRO A 36 19.66 -9.72 4.27
C PRO A 36 18.36 -9.80 5.07
N GLY A 37 17.39 -10.59 4.60
CA GLY A 37 16.07 -10.74 5.23
C GLY A 37 15.08 -9.59 4.97
N GLY A 38 15.53 -8.46 4.40
CA GLY A 38 14.66 -7.33 4.09
C GLY A 38 13.57 -7.65 3.07
N MET A 39 13.83 -8.60 2.17
CA MET A 39 12.80 -9.06 1.24
C MET A 39 11.72 -9.88 1.95
N GLY A 40 12.08 -10.72 2.93
CA GLY A 40 11.11 -11.45 3.74
C GLY A 40 10.14 -10.52 4.47
N LEU A 41 10.67 -9.44 5.07
CA LEU A 41 9.84 -8.42 5.73
C LEU A 41 8.79 -7.83 4.78
N LEU A 42 9.20 -7.42 3.58
CA LEU A 42 8.29 -6.78 2.61
C LEU A 42 7.24 -7.75 2.06
N ILE A 43 7.61 -9.02 1.84
CA ILE A 43 6.67 -10.06 1.43
C ILE A 43 5.58 -10.24 2.49
N TRP A 44 5.97 -10.42 3.75
CA TRP A 44 5.02 -10.63 4.82
C TRP A 44 4.21 -9.38 5.15
N GLN A 45 4.76 -8.18 4.93
CA GLN A 45 4.00 -6.95 4.98
C GLN A 45 2.88 -6.94 3.94
N ALA A 46 3.17 -7.29 2.68
CA ALA A 46 2.15 -7.35 1.65
C ALA A 46 1.02 -8.34 1.99
N VAL A 47 1.38 -9.56 2.45
CA VAL A 47 0.42 -10.57 2.88
C VAL A 47 -0.43 -10.07 4.07
N ALA A 48 0.21 -9.47 5.08
CA ALA A 48 -0.49 -8.95 6.27
C ALA A 48 -1.51 -7.85 5.94
N HIS A 49 -1.31 -7.12 4.84
CA HIS A 49 -2.24 -6.09 4.37
C HIS A 49 -3.20 -6.58 3.28
N GLY A 50 -3.32 -7.89 3.04
CA GLY A 50 -4.31 -8.49 2.14
C GLY A 50 -3.78 -8.93 0.78
N GLY A 51 -2.47 -9.13 0.63
CA GLY A 51 -1.87 -9.68 -0.58
C GLY A 51 -2.03 -11.21 -0.65
N ASP A 52 -2.83 -11.69 -1.60
CA ASP A 52 -3.01 -13.13 -1.91
C ASP A 52 -1.99 -13.65 -2.93
N SER A 53 -1.17 -12.76 -3.50
CA SER A 53 -0.03 -13.13 -4.34
C SER A 53 1.20 -12.33 -3.95
N VAL A 54 2.37 -12.90 -4.22
CA VAL A 54 3.67 -12.24 -4.04
C VAL A 54 4.53 -12.56 -5.26
N LEU A 55 4.54 -11.64 -6.22
CA LEU A 55 5.20 -11.81 -7.51
C LEU A 55 6.34 -10.79 -7.67
N PHE A 56 7.21 -11.03 -8.65
CA PHE A 56 8.42 -10.24 -8.85
C PHE A 56 8.57 -9.83 -10.30
N PHE A 57 8.86 -8.55 -10.51
CA PHE A 57 9.60 -8.12 -11.68
C PHE A 57 11.09 -8.27 -11.34
N GLN A 58 11.84 -9.18 -11.94
CA GLN A 58 11.46 -10.20 -12.92
C GLN A 58 12.10 -11.55 -12.56
N MET A 59 11.72 -12.61 -13.26
CA MET A 59 12.26 -13.94 -12.99
C MET A 59 13.75 -14.07 -13.36
N ARG A 60 14.18 -13.52 -14.51
CA ARG A 60 15.58 -13.53 -14.95
C ARG A 60 16.00 -12.14 -15.40
N ARG A 61 17.14 -11.66 -14.92
CA ARG A 61 17.61 -10.31 -15.23
C ARG A 61 17.87 -10.17 -16.73
N SER A 62 17.39 -9.07 -17.32
CA SER A 62 17.61 -8.76 -18.73
C SER A 62 19.09 -8.51 -19.03
N ILE A 63 19.53 -8.82 -20.24
CA ILE A 63 20.93 -8.65 -20.67
C ILE A 63 21.24 -7.27 -21.27
N GLY A 64 20.22 -6.40 -21.44
CA GLY A 64 20.36 -5.15 -22.18
C GLY A 64 19.33 -4.09 -21.82
N ALA A 65 19.42 -2.95 -22.50
CA ALA A 65 18.57 -1.77 -22.33
C ALA A 65 18.61 -1.18 -20.90
N CYS A 66 17.53 -0.49 -20.50
CA CYS A 66 17.48 0.32 -19.29
C CYS A 66 17.40 -0.51 -17.99
N GLU A 67 16.90 -1.74 -18.04
CA GLU A 67 16.64 -2.57 -16.84
C GLU A 67 17.65 -3.68 -16.59
N LYS A 68 18.75 -3.73 -17.35
CA LYS A 68 19.83 -4.72 -17.15
C LYS A 68 20.46 -4.70 -15.75
N TYR A 69 20.19 -3.67 -14.95
CA TYR A 69 20.63 -3.58 -13.54
C TYR A 69 19.48 -3.75 -12.53
N HIS A 70 18.25 -3.94 -12.99
CA HIS A 70 17.09 -4.24 -12.13
C HIS A 70 17.25 -5.63 -11.50
N GLY A 71 16.95 -5.76 -10.21
CA GLY A 71 16.96 -7.05 -9.50
C GLY A 71 16.10 -8.12 -10.17
N ALA A 72 16.55 -9.37 -10.11
CA ALA A 72 15.77 -10.52 -10.58
C ALA A 72 16.02 -11.74 -9.70
N LEU A 73 15.14 -12.74 -9.77
CA LEU A 73 15.30 -14.00 -9.03
C LEU A 73 16.56 -14.74 -9.52
N MET A 74 16.75 -14.80 -10.85
CA MET A 74 17.97 -15.25 -11.51
C MET A 74 18.76 -14.05 -12.02
N ASP A 75 19.90 -13.78 -11.39
CA ASP A 75 20.81 -12.71 -11.79
C ASP A 75 21.71 -13.12 -12.97
N HIS A 76 22.52 -12.21 -13.50
CA HIS A 76 23.56 -12.43 -14.52
C HIS A 76 24.61 -13.47 -14.12
N ALA A 77 24.71 -13.80 -12.83
CA ALA A 77 25.51 -14.94 -12.36
C ALA A 77 25.07 -16.27 -13.00
N GLY A 78 23.81 -16.38 -13.44
CA GLY A 78 23.32 -17.51 -14.21
C GLY A 78 23.13 -18.82 -13.43
N HIS A 79 23.29 -18.80 -12.11
CA HIS A 79 23.14 -19.95 -11.22
C HIS A 79 22.48 -19.57 -9.88
N GLU A 80 22.01 -20.56 -9.12
CA GLU A 80 21.27 -20.43 -7.87
C GLU A 80 22.13 -20.06 -6.66
N HIS A 81 23.45 -20.15 -6.75
CA HIS A 81 24.37 -19.86 -5.64
C HIS A 81 24.56 -18.35 -5.37
N THR A 82 23.45 -17.60 -5.32
CA THR A 82 23.43 -16.18 -4.93
C THR A 82 22.69 -16.01 -3.61
N ARG A 83 22.90 -14.89 -2.91
CA ARG A 83 22.13 -14.57 -1.69
C ARG A 83 20.64 -14.45 -2.01
N VAL A 84 20.31 -13.69 -3.06
CA VAL A 84 18.93 -13.41 -3.49
C VAL A 84 18.19 -14.71 -3.76
N PHE A 85 18.74 -15.60 -4.59
CA PHE A 85 18.07 -16.86 -4.92
C PHE A 85 17.81 -17.72 -3.68
N ARG A 86 18.81 -17.86 -2.79
CA ARG A 86 18.66 -18.63 -1.54
C ARG A 86 17.58 -18.07 -0.62
N GLU A 87 17.52 -16.74 -0.45
CA GLU A 87 16.46 -16.09 0.32
C GLU A 87 15.09 -16.32 -0.32
N MET A 88 14.98 -16.22 -1.65
CA MET A 88 13.70 -16.41 -2.36
C MET A 88 13.23 -17.86 -2.30
N GLN A 89 14.15 -18.82 -2.39
CA GLN A 89 13.83 -20.25 -2.22
C GLN A 89 13.28 -20.52 -0.82
N ALA A 90 13.91 -19.97 0.23
CA ALA A 90 13.45 -20.13 1.60
C ALA A 90 12.07 -19.49 1.81
N LEU A 91 11.83 -18.29 1.29
CA LEU A 91 10.54 -17.61 1.38
C LEU A 91 9.45 -18.35 0.59
N GLY A 92 9.78 -18.88 -0.59
CA GLY A 92 8.86 -19.73 -1.35
C GLY A 92 8.44 -20.98 -0.58
N ALA A 93 9.36 -21.61 0.16
CA ALA A 93 9.04 -22.74 1.03
C ALA A 93 8.14 -22.34 2.21
N GLN A 94 8.35 -21.16 2.80
CA GLN A 94 7.47 -20.64 3.86
C GLN A 94 6.05 -20.35 3.36
N LEU A 95 5.92 -19.72 2.19
CA LEU A 95 4.62 -19.46 1.56
C LEU A 95 3.91 -20.78 1.18
N ALA A 96 4.65 -21.77 0.66
CA ALA A 96 4.08 -23.08 0.38
C ALA A 96 3.59 -23.79 1.65
N ALA A 97 4.30 -23.64 2.77
CA ALA A 97 3.90 -24.19 4.06
C ALA A 97 2.68 -23.47 4.67
N LEU A 98 2.49 -22.17 4.40
CA LEU A 98 1.27 -21.44 4.78
C LEU A 98 0.04 -21.98 4.04
N SER A 99 0.22 -22.53 2.85
CA SER A 99 -0.84 -23.10 2.01
C SER A 99 -1.97 -22.07 1.76
N ASP A 100 -3.22 -22.45 2.00
CA ASP A 100 -4.41 -21.61 1.82
C ASP A 100 -4.82 -20.82 3.07
N ALA A 101 -4.06 -20.91 4.17
CA ALA A 101 -4.47 -20.40 5.47
C ALA A 101 -4.73 -18.87 5.50
N ALA A 102 -4.09 -18.10 4.63
CA ALA A 102 -4.28 -16.66 4.51
C ALA A 102 -5.11 -16.24 3.29
N LEU A 103 -5.43 -17.16 2.37
CA LEU A 103 -6.13 -16.82 1.13
C LEU A 103 -7.54 -16.33 1.44
N GLY A 104 -7.94 -15.20 0.86
CA GLY A 104 -9.27 -14.65 1.11
C GLY A 104 -9.42 -13.95 2.46
N ALA A 105 -8.38 -13.88 3.29
CA ALA A 105 -8.47 -13.28 4.62
C ALA A 105 -8.78 -11.77 4.54
N ARG A 106 -9.58 -11.28 5.50
CA ARG A 106 -10.01 -9.88 5.54
C ARG A 106 -9.79 -9.27 6.92
N THR A 107 -9.42 -8.01 6.95
CA THR A 107 -9.23 -7.23 8.17
C THR A 107 -10.55 -6.62 8.60
N ALA A 108 -11.00 -6.90 9.81
CA ALA A 108 -12.21 -6.30 10.38
C ALA A 108 -11.90 -4.94 11.04
N ALA A 109 -11.38 -3.98 10.27
CA ALA A 109 -11.05 -2.67 10.78
C ALA A 109 -12.30 -1.93 11.29
N LYS A 110 -12.10 -1.09 12.32
CA LYS A 110 -13.16 -0.21 12.87
C LYS A 110 -12.82 1.27 12.75
N ALA A 111 -11.73 1.58 12.07
CA ALA A 111 -11.35 2.91 11.64
C ALA A 111 -11.18 2.91 10.12
N ALA A 112 -11.51 4.04 9.49
CA ALA A 112 -11.31 4.27 8.07
C ALA A 112 -10.67 5.63 7.81
N ILE A 113 -9.84 5.70 6.77
CA ILE A 113 -9.31 6.94 6.19
C ILE A 113 -9.83 7.04 4.76
N VAL A 114 -10.48 8.17 4.45
CA VAL A 114 -11.05 8.42 3.13
C VAL A 114 -9.96 8.92 2.18
N VAL A 115 -9.82 8.24 1.04
CA VAL A 115 -8.96 8.66 -0.08
C VAL A 115 -9.80 8.85 -1.33
N ASP A 116 -9.66 10.00 -1.98
CA ASP A 116 -10.33 10.33 -3.23
C ASP A 116 -9.35 10.84 -4.29
N TRP A 117 -9.40 10.25 -5.48
CA TRP A 117 -8.47 10.55 -6.57
C TRP A 117 -8.76 11.90 -7.21
N ASP A 118 -10.04 12.22 -7.40
CA ASP A 118 -10.44 13.50 -7.97
C ASP A 118 -10.02 14.65 -7.03
N ASN A 119 -10.21 14.46 -5.72
CA ASN A 119 -9.75 15.38 -4.70
C ASN A 119 -8.22 15.55 -4.69
N TRP A 120 -7.49 14.43 -4.81
CA TRP A 120 -6.03 14.47 -4.92
C TRP A 120 -5.58 15.32 -6.13
N TRP A 121 -6.14 15.08 -7.31
CA TRP A 121 -5.82 15.86 -8.50
C TRP A 121 -6.20 17.34 -8.33
N ALA A 122 -7.38 17.62 -7.79
CA ALA A 122 -7.82 18.99 -7.58
C ALA A 122 -6.85 19.78 -6.66
N LEU A 123 -6.36 19.15 -5.60
CA LEU A 123 -5.39 19.76 -4.69
C LEU A 123 -4.03 19.98 -5.35
N GLU A 124 -3.48 18.97 -6.04
CA GLU A 124 -2.13 19.07 -6.64
C GLU A 124 -2.06 20.09 -7.79
N TYR A 125 -3.18 20.32 -8.49
CA TYR A 125 -3.27 21.30 -9.58
C TYR A 125 -3.84 22.66 -9.13
N SER A 126 -4.08 22.86 -7.83
CA SER A 126 -4.61 24.11 -7.31
C SER A 126 -3.55 25.22 -7.33
N ALA A 127 -3.98 26.43 -7.66
CA ALA A 127 -3.19 27.64 -7.42
C ALA A 127 -3.34 28.06 -5.95
N GLY A 128 -2.43 27.59 -5.09
CA GLY A 128 -2.50 27.79 -3.65
C GLY A 128 -3.46 26.80 -2.95
N PRO A 129 -3.68 26.92 -1.63
CA PRO A 129 -3.18 27.97 -0.75
C PRO A 129 -1.68 27.87 -0.41
N SER A 130 -1.05 26.72 -0.65
CA SER A 130 0.38 26.51 -0.45
C SER A 130 0.89 25.39 -1.36
N CYS A 131 2.11 25.54 -1.90
CA CYS A 131 2.78 24.44 -2.61
C CYS A 131 3.23 23.30 -1.70
N GLU A 132 3.29 23.56 -0.38
CA GLU A 132 3.62 22.58 0.65
C GLU A 132 2.42 21.70 1.02
N LEU A 133 1.21 22.03 0.55
CA LEU A 133 0.04 21.18 0.79
C LEU A 133 0.08 19.99 -0.17
N LYS A 134 0.48 18.83 0.36
CA LYS A 134 0.53 17.54 -0.35
C LYS A 134 -0.51 16.59 0.22
N TYR A 135 -1.50 16.23 -0.61
CA TYR A 135 -2.66 15.46 -0.16
C TYR A 135 -2.26 14.11 0.45
N LEU A 136 -1.38 13.37 -0.22
CA LEU A 136 -0.95 12.05 0.27
C LEU A 136 -0.10 12.15 1.54
N ASP A 137 0.67 13.22 1.73
CA ASP A 137 1.46 13.43 2.94
C ASP A 137 0.54 13.67 4.15
N GLU A 138 -0.56 14.42 3.96
CA GLU A 138 -1.57 14.59 5.01
C GLU A 138 -2.34 13.28 5.27
N VAL A 139 -2.70 12.51 4.25
CA VAL A 139 -3.28 11.17 4.44
C VAL A 139 -2.34 10.27 5.25
N GLU A 140 -1.05 10.24 4.91
CA GLU A 140 -0.04 9.46 5.63
C GLU A 140 0.11 9.92 7.08
N ARG A 141 0.07 11.23 7.34
CA ARG A 141 0.13 11.82 8.68
C ARG A 141 -0.98 11.31 9.59
N TYR A 142 -2.19 11.10 9.06
CA TYR A 142 -3.30 10.51 9.82
C TYR A 142 -3.23 8.98 9.88
N TYR A 143 -2.67 8.32 8.88
CA TYR A 143 -2.44 6.87 8.87
C TYR A 143 -1.40 6.45 9.93
N GLN A 144 -0.34 7.24 10.11
CA GLN A 144 0.80 6.87 10.94
C GLN A 144 0.47 6.55 12.41
N PRO A 145 -0.35 7.33 13.14
CA PRO A 145 -0.77 6.96 14.49
C PRO A 145 -1.51 5.62 14.59
N PHE A 146 -2.36 5.29 13.62
CA PHE A 146 -3.02 3.97 13.59
C PHE A 146 -1.99 2.85 13.44
N PHE A 147 -1.02 3.03 12.55
CA PHE A 147 0.06 2.09 12.34
C PHE A 147 0.94 1.89 13.60
N GLU A 148 1.39 2.98 14.22
CA GLU A 148 2.25 2.94 15.42
C GLU A 148 1.56 2.29 16.63
N LEU A 149 0.23 2.45 16.73
CA LEU A 149 -0.59 1.87 17.79
C LEU A 149 -1.13 0.47 17.45
N ASN A 150 -0.80 -0.08 16.29
CA ASN A 150 -1.32 -1.36 15.77
C ASN A 150 -2.86 -1.40 15.72
N ILE A 151 -3.49 -0.27 15.41
CA ILE A 151 -4.94 -0.18 15.20
C ILE A 151 -5.21 -0.43 13.72
N PRO A 152 -5.96 -1.49 13.35
CA PRO A 152 -6.32 -1.73 11.96
C PRO A 152 -7.16 -0.60 11.40
N VAL A 153 -6.74 -0.07 10.26
CA VAL A 153 -7.42 1.00 9.54
C VAL A 153 -7.58 0.58 8.08
N ASP A 154 -8.77 0.81 7.53
CA ASP A 154 -9.02 0.67 6.10
C ASP A 154 -8.85 2.01 5.38
N ILE A 155 -8.38 1.95 4.14
CA ILE A 155 -8.48 3.08 3.23
C ILE A 155 -9.70 2.84 2.36
N VAL A 156 -10.61 3.81 2.33
CA VAL A 156 -11.92 3.70 1.68
C VAL A 156 -12.14 4.85 0.70
N SER A 157 -13.01 4.62 -0.28
CA SER A 157 -13.48 5.66 -1.20
C SER A 157 -14.56 6.53 -0.55
N VAL A 158 -14.88 7.66 -1.18
CA VAL A 158 -16.00 8.52 -0.79
C VAL A 158 -17.38 7.90 -1.08
N GLU A 159 -17.42 6.81 -1.86
CA GLU A 159 -18.63 6.08 -2.24
C GLU A 159 -18.85 4.81 -1.40
N ASP A 160 -17.86 4.43 -0.59
CA ASP A 160 -17.93 3.22 0.24
C ASP A 160 -18.90 3.40 1.41
N ASP A 161 -19.54 2.31 1.82
CA ASP A 161 -20.37 2.28 3.02
C ASP A 161 -19.52 2.50 4.29
N LEU A 162 -19.95 3.42 5.14
CA LEU A 162 -19.23 3.80 6.36
C LEU A 162 -19.90 3.32 7.65
N GLU A 163 -21.07 2.66 7.58
CA GLU A 163 -21.86 2.27 8.76
C GLU A 163 -21.08 1.36 9.73
N GLU A 164 -20.15 0.55 9.21
CA GLU A 164 -19.40 -0.42 10.01
C GLU A 164 -18.21 0.18 10.78
N TYR A 165 -17.80 1.41 10.43
CA TYR A 165 -16.67 2.11 11.04
C TYR A 165 -17.11 2.92 12.25
N LYS A 166 -16.27 2.96 13.29
CA LYS A 166 -16.49 3.78 14.49
C LYS A 166 -15.79 5.13 14.42
N ILE A 167 -14.74 5.20 13.61
CA ILE A 167 -13.93 6.39 13.38
C ILE A 167 -13.74 6.50 11.87
N VAL A 168 -14.09 7.65 11.31
CA VAL A 168 -13.80 7.98 9.92
C VAL A 168 -12.99 9.27 9.90
N VAL A 169 -11.84 9.23 9.22
CA VAL A 169 -10.97 10.37 8.98
C VAL A 169 -11.09 10.77 7.53
N ALA A 170 -11.52 12.02 7.29
CA ALA A 170 -11.58 12.61 5.96
C ALA A 170 -10.91 13.99 6.00
N LYS A 171 -9.68 14.08 5.48
CA LYS A 171 -8.88 15.30 5.50
C LYS A 171 -8.80 15.92 4.09
N ASP A 172 -8.86 17.25 4.06
CA ASP A 172 -8.69 18.13 2.88
C ASP A 172 -9.58 17.75 1.68
N GLN A 173 -10.82 17.38 1.97
CA GLN A 173 -11.84 17.06 0.95
C GLN A 173 -12.46 18.36 0.42
N ILE A 174 -12.01 18.81 -0.76
CA ILE A 174 -12.39 20.10 -1.38
C ILE A 174 -13.43 19.97 -2.49
N ILE A 175 -13.66 18.77 -3.04
CA ILE A 175 -14.70 18.56 -4.06
C ILE A 175 -16.08 18.44 -3.40
N SER A 176 -17.00 19.32 -3.83
CA SER A 176 -18.34 19.56 -3.26
C SER A 176 -19.22 18.31 -3.09
N GLY A 177 -19.03 17.23 -3.86
CA GLY A 177 -19.79 15.99 -3.69
C GLY A 177 -19.47 15.31 -2.35
N VAL A 178 -18.21 15.39 -1.92
CA VAL A 178 -17.71 14.78 -0.68
C VAL A 178 -18.18 15.57 0.54
N MET A 179 -18.17 16.91 0.47
CA MET A 179 -18.75 17.78 1.50
C MET A 179 -20.26 17.49 1.70
N HIS A 180 -21.00 17.18 0.64
CA HIS A 180 -22.43 16.81 0.72
C HIS A 180 -22.66 15.41 1.31
N VAL A 181 -21.82 14.43 0.95
CA VAL A 181 -21.86 13.06 1.52
C VAL A 181 -21.52 13.09 3.00
N ILE A 182 -20.50 13.86 3.38
CA ILE A 182 -20.11 14.09 4.76
C ILE A 182 -21.21 14.85 5.55
N GLN A 183 -21.91 15.81 4.93
CA GLN A 183 -23.05 16.49 5.53
C GLN A 183 -24.32 15.62 5.66
N ASN A 184 -24.51 14.63 4.79
CA ASN A 184 -25.67 13.73 4.88
C ASN A 184 -25.45 12.57 5.86
N MET A 185 -24.22 12.27 6.25
CA MET A 185 -23.86 11.25 7.25
C MET A 185 -23.72 11.81 8.68
N TYR A 186 -24.30 12.97 8.99
CA TYR A 186 -24.23 13.59 10.33
C TYR A 186 -24.80 12.66 11.43
N ASN A 187 -23.93 11.79 11.97
CA ASN A 187 -24.02 11.25 13.30
C ASN A 187 -22.96 11.98 14.14
N PRO A 188 -23.35 12.87 15.07
CA PRO A 188 -22.43 13.72 15.82
C PRO A 188 -21.46 12.96 16.76
N ARG A 189 -21.40 11.62 16.68
CA ARG A 189 -20.53 10.75 17.47
C ARG A 189 -19.35 10.15 16.69
N LEU A 190 -19.27 10.28 15.36
CA LEU A 190 -18.38 9.45 14.52
C LEU A 190 -17.25 10.18 13.78
N PHE A 191 -17.25 11.51 13.71
CA PHE A 191 -16.30 12.25 12.87
C PHE A 191 -15.38 13.11 13.71
N VAL A 192 -14.07 12.91 13.55
CA VAL A 192 -13.08 13.92 13.90
C VAL A 192 -12.87 14.76 12.66
N PHE A 193 -13.61 15.87 12.56
CA PHE A 193 -13.25 16.94 11.63
C PHE A 193 -12.11 17.74 12.24
N VAL A 194 -11.02 17.87 11.50
CA VAL A 194 -10.05 18.93 11.72
C VAL A 194 -10.09 19.84 10.50
N GLU A 195 -11.06 20.75 10.52
CA GLU A 195 -11.08 21.92 9.64
C GLU A 195 -9.82 22.76 9.91
N VAL A 196 -9.31 23.40 8.85
CA VAL A 196 -8.32 24.49 8.94
C VAL A 196 -9.08 25.80 8.79
#